data_AF-A0ABD2FQZ0-F1
#
_entry.id   AF-A0ABD2FQZ0-F1
#
_cell.length_a   1.000
_cell.length_b   1.000
_cell.length_c   1.000
_cell.angle_alpha   90.00
_cell.angle_beta   90.00
_cell.angle_gamma   90.00
#
_symmetry.space_group_name_H-M   'P 1'
#
loop_
_entity.id
_entity.type
_entity.pdbx_description
1 polymer ?
#
loop_
_entity_poly.entity_id
_entity_poly.type
_entity_poly.pdbx_seq_one_letter_code
_entity_poly.pdbx_strand_id
1 'polypeptide(L)'
;MFKDPDLRAEIVSSILGQEVKLYDNQTNKTRANILSLEDFHLRQILGKQQVENELFIDEKYFFDPQYDSDFTHLSDSAECMRGDEPYERPNGWYRMALKVKGKYPDGDTWLGPDGWRSHSVAGEWPVSYHGTSSDGARGIINSHYKAGDRDLYGRGIYSTPDIRVAENERYTKTFKSKKTGKSYKVILQNRINPERREVCRRSDYWLIPVGEGTPAWKEKQIAERAIRPYGILIQEMKDEDDSDDSDSDDSDSDSDDSDSDDDLL
;
A
#
# COMPACT_ATOMS: atom_id res chain seq x y z
N MET A 1 17.57 0.44 -5.62
CA MET A 1 17.18 1.40 -4.57
C MET A 1 16.28 0.75 -3.53
N PHE A 2 15.08 0.26 -3.89
CA PHE A 2 14.09 -0.32 -2.94
C PHE A 2 14.50 -1.62 -2.21
N LYS A 3 15.67 -2.17 -2.53
CA LYS A 3 16.25 -3.33 -1.83
C LYS A 3 17.17 -2.94 -0.66
N ASP A 4 17.42 -1.65 -0.46
CA ASP A 4 18.21 -1.16 0.66
C ASP A 4 17.49 -1.47 2.00
N PRO A 5 18.10 -2.27 2.90
CA PRO A 5 17.52 -2.59 4.20
C PRO A 5 17.19 -1.36 5.06
N ASP A 6 17.97 -0.29 4.96
CA ASP A 6 17.72 0.93 5.74
C ASP A 6 16.44 1.63 5.26
N LEU A 7 16.25 1.72 3.94
CA LEU A 7 15.01 2.26 3.37
C LEU A 7 13.80 1.40 3.76
N ARG A 8 13.95 0.08 3.79
CA ARG A 8 12.90 -0.85 4.25
C ARG A 8 12.51 -0.58 5.70
N ALA A 9 13.48 -0.34 6.58
CA ALA A 9 13.21 0.02 7.97
C ALA A 9 12.49 1.38 8.09
N GLU A 10 12.89 2.39 7.30
CA GLU A 10 12.20 3.68 7.24
C GLU A 10 10.75 3.55 6.75
N ILE A 11 10.49 2.68 5.77
CA ILE A 11 9.13 2.41 5.27
C ILE A 11 8.27 1.81 6.38
N VAL A 12 8.75 0.76 7.06
CA VAL A 12 8.03 0.15 8.18
C VAL A 12 7.82 1.16 9.30
N SER A 13 8.82 2.01 9.57
CA SER A 13 8.72 3.11 10.54
C SER A 13 7.60 4.09 10.16
N SER A 14 7.56 4.46 8.89
CA SER A 14 6.54 5.36 8.35
C SER A 14 5.16 4.75 8.60
N ILE A 15 4.93 3.49 8.21
CA ILE A 15 3.65 2.79 8.36
C ILE A 15 3.20 2.77 9.83
N LEU A 16 4.09 2.43 10.76
CA LEU A 16 3.78 2.33 12.19
C LEU A 16 3.69 3.68 12.91
N GLY A 17 4.23 4.77 12.33
CA GLY A 17 4.33 6.06 13.02
C GLY A 17 5.30 6.04 14.22
N GLN A 18 6.24 5.10 14.21
CA GLN A 18 7.25 4.89 15.25
C GLN A 18 8.55 4.47 14.59
N GLU A 19 9.69 4.90 15.12
CA GLU A 19 11.00 4.50 14.60
C GLU A 19 11.23 2.99 14.74
N VAL A 20 11.60 2.36 13.62
CA VAL A 20 11.97 0.95 13.49
C VAL A 20 13.39 0.88 12.92
N LYS A 21 14.24 0.10 13.57
CA LYS A 21 15.66 -0.08 13.19
C LYS A 21 15.91 -1.48 12.66
N LEU A 22 17.01 -1.69 11.96
CA LEU A 22 17.45 -3.04 11.61
C LEU A 22 17.98 -3.75 12.86
N TYR A 23 17.57 -5.00 13.03
CA TYR A 23 18.13 -5.87 14.06
C TYR A 23 19.51 -6.38 13.63
N ASP A 24 20.50 -6.21 14.50
CA ASP A 24 21.85 -6.74 14.32
C ASP A 24 22.23 -7.65 15.50
N ASN A 25 22.46 -8.93 15.19
CA ASN A 25 22.88 -9.96 16.15
C ASN A 25 24.20 -9.64 16.86
N GLN A 26 25.03 -8.74 16.33
CA GLN A 26 26.32 -8.37 16.92
C GLN A 26 26.18 -7.34 18.05
N THR A 27 25.09 -6.57 18.11
CA THR A 27 24.95 -5.42 19.02
C THR A 27 24.25 -5.71 20.35
N ASN A 28 23.94 -6.98 20.67
CA ASN A 28 23.30 -7.40 21.94
C ASN A 28 21.99 -6.67 22.30
N LYS A 29 21.28 -6.07 21.33
CA LYS A 29 19.96 -5.50 21.60
C LYS A 29 18.96 -6.61 21.92
N THR A 30 18.15 -6.38 22.95
CA THR A 30 17.23 -7.37 23.51
C THR A 30 16.24 -7.87 22.46
N ARG A 31 16.26 -9.18 22.19
CA ARG A 31 15.32 -9.89 21.30
C ARG A 31 13.83 -9.56 21.55
N ALA A 32 13.50 -9.09 22.75
CA ALA A 32 12.15 -8.72 23.18
C ALA A 32 11.50 -7.61 22.31
N ASN A 33 12.30 -6.82 21.59
CA ASN A 33 11.80 -5.71 20.77
C ASN A 33 11.86 -5.97 19.26
N ILE A 34 12.15 -7.20 18.84
CA ILE A 34 12.08 -7.57 17.42
C ILE A 34 10.59 -7.65 17.03
N LEU A 35 10.17 -6.73 16.17
CA LEU A 35 8.85 -6.68 15.57
C LEU A 35 8.64 -7.91 14.69
N SER A 36 7.77 -8.81 15.15
CA SER A 36 7.33 -9.92 14.32
C SER A 36 6.37 -9.42 13.23
N LEU A 37 6.23 -10.20 12.16
CA LEU A 37 5.24 -9.91 11.12
C LEU A 37 3.80 -9.93 11.67
N GLU A 38 3.54 -10.78 12.67
CA GLU A 38 2.26 -10.82 13.38
C GLU A 38 2.01 -9.50 14.11
N ASP A 39 2.99 -9.02 14.89
CA ASP A 39 2.88 -7.73 15.59
C ASP A 39 2.68 -6.56 14.62
N PHE A 40 3.36 -6.59 13.47
CA PHE A 40 3.17 -5.58 12.43
C PHE A 40 1.72 -5.58 11.92
N HIS A 41 1.18 -6.74 11.53
CA HIS A 41 -0.21 -6.84 11.07
C HIS A 41 -1.20 -6.38 12.15
N LEU A 42 -0.98 -6.77 13.40
CA LEU A 42 -1.84 -6.36 14.52
C LEU A 42 -1.82 -4.87 14.76
N ARG A 43 -0.67 -4.21 14.64
CA ARG A 43 -0.58 -2.76 14.79
C ARG A 43 -1.30 -2.03 13.67
N GLN A 44 -1.32 -2.59 12.45
CA GLN A 44 -2.11 -2.05 11.35
C GLN A 44 -3.61 -2.26 11.54
N ILE A 45 -4.00 -3.41 12.09
CA ILE A 45 -5.39 -3.84 12.28
C ILE A 45 -6.04 -3.31 13.55
N LEU A 46 -5.27 -2.94 14.57
CA LEU A 46 -5.78 -2.58 15.89
C LEU A 46 -5.31 -1.21 16.38
N GLY A 47 -4.64 -0.41 15.55
CA GLY A 47 -4.30 1.00 15.82
C GLY A 47 -3.63 1.34 17.16
N LYS A 48 -3.08 0.35 17.88
CA LYS A 48 -2.69 0.53 19.29
C LYS A 48 -1.33 1.20 19.48
N GLN A 49 -1.36 2.15 20.41
CA GLN A 49 -0.34 2.85 21.22
C GLN A 49 1.14 2.71 20.83
N GLN A 50 1.79 3.88 20.70
CA GLN A 50 3.24 4.03 20.77
C GLN A 50 3.79 3.19 21.92
N VAL A 51 4.71 2.29 21.62
CA VAL A 51 5.50 1.64 22.66
C VAL A 51 6.74 2.51 22.83
N GLU A 52 7.04 2.97 24.03
CA GLU A 52 8.22 3.81 24.31
C GLU A 52 9.56 3.07 24.01
N ASN A 53 9.51 1.77 23.72
CA ASN A 53 10.67 0.96 23.41
C ASN A 53 11.06 1.08 21.93
N GLU A 54 12.36 1.09 21.65
CA GLU A 54 12.88 0.95 20.27
C GLU A 54 12.34 -0.33 19.63
N LEU A 55 11.85 -0.27 18.38
CA LEU A 55 11.42 -1.44 17.61
C LEU A 55 12.48 -1.83 16.59
N PHE A 56 12.61 -3.13 16.33
CA PHE A 56 13.56 -3.66 15.36
C PHE A 56 12.91 -4.60 14.36
N ILE A 57 13.38 -4.64 13.12
CA ILE A 57 13.05 -5.70 12.16
C ILE A 57 14.29 -6.53 11.85
N ASP A 58 14.14 -7.85 11.86
CA ASP A 58 15.10 -8.75 11.24
C ASP A 58 14.67 -8.97 9.79
N GLU A 59 15.42 -8.37 8.85
CA GLU A 59 15.07 -8.36 7.43
C GLU A 59 14.81 -9.78 6.89
N LYS A 60 15.60 -10.76 7.33
CA LYS A 60 15.52 -12.15 6.90
C LYS A 60 14.20 -12.81 7.29
N TYR A 61 13.59 -12.40 8.40
CA TYR A 61 12.35 -12.97 8.91
C TYR A 61 11.12 -12.10 8.66
N PHE A 62 11.32 -10.83 8.32
CA PHE A 62 10.25 -9.88 8.04
C PHE A 62 9.90 -9.82 6.55
N PHE A 63 10.90 -9.70 5.69
CA PHE A 63 10.75 -9.65 4.23
C PHE A 63 11.07 -10.98 3.57
N ASP A 64 10.57 -11.17 2.35
CA ASP A 64 10.87 -12.32 1.50
C ASP A 64 11.31 -11.86 0.09
N PRO A 65 12.53 -11.33 -0.05
CA PRO A 65 12.92 -10.53 -1.22
C PRO A 65 12.92 -11.29 -2.55
N GLN A 66 12.90 -12.63 -2.52
CA GLN A 66 12.77 -13.46 -3.72
C GLN A 66 11.40 -13.27 -4.39
N TYR A 67 10.40 -12.80 -3.65
CA TYR A 67 9.04 -12.51 -4.14
C TYR A 67 8.79 -11.01 -4.32
N ASP A 68 9.81 -10.17 -4.20
CA ASP A 68 9.67 -8.76 -4.57
C ASP A 68 9.26 -8.64 -6.03
N SER A 69 8.52 -7.58 -6.37
CA SER A 69 8.08 -7.37 -7.74
C SER A 69 8.22 -5.91 -8.11
N ASP A 70 8.87 -5.67 -9.23
CA ASP A 70 9.16 -4.34 -9.74
C ASP A 70 8.15 -3.97 -10.82
N PHE A 71 7.22 -3.07 -10.50
CA PHE A 71 6.26 -2.52 -11.44
C PHE A 71 6.55 -1.05 -11.77
N THR A 72 7.70 -0.51 -11.35
CA THR A 72 8.02 0.94 -11.41
C THR A 72 7.98 1.52 -12.82
N HIS A 73 8.38 0.72 -13.82
CA HIS A 73 8.38 1.11 -15.24
C HIS A 73 7.35 0.35 -16.06
N LEU A 74 6.43 -0.38 -15.41
CA LEU A 74 5.36 -1.09 -16.09
C LEU A 74 4.23 -0.12 -16.44
N SER A 75 3.79 -0.18 -17.69
CA SER A 75 2.68 0.61 -18.26
C SER A 75 1.80 -0.28 -19.14
N ASP A 76 1.42 -1.45 -18.62
CA ASP A 76 0.53 -2.37 -19.31
C ASP A 76 -0.93 -2.24 -18.84
N SER A 77 -1.84 -2.84 -19.61
CA SER A 77 -3.25 -2.98 -19.26
C SER A 77 -3.59 -4.45 -18.98
N ALA A 78 -2.65 -5.18 -18.38
CA ALA A 78 -2.76 -6.62 -18.24
C ALA A 78 -3.88 -6.99 -17.26
N GLU A 79 -4.81 -7.83 -17.72
CA GLU A 79 -5.88 -8.35 -16.86
C GLU A 79 -5.28 -9.15 -15.71
N CYS A 80 -5.62 -8.79 -14.47
CA CYS A 80 -5.14 -9.45 -13.28
C CYS A 80 -6.30 -10.01 -12.48
N MET A 81 -6.24 -11.29 -12.10
CA MET A 81 -7.31 -11.96 -11.37
C MET A 81 -6.76 -12.86 -10.27
N ARG A 82 -7.38 -12.83 -9.09
CA ARG A 82 -7.11 -13.74 -7.96
C ARG A 82 -8.39 -13.98 -7.19
N GLY A 83 -8.61 -15.21 -6.72
CA GLY A 83 -9.80 -15.56 -5.94
C GLY A 83 -11.12 -15.23 -6.64
N ASP A 84 -11.12 -15.39 -7.97
CA ASP A 84 -12.21 -15.14 -8.92
C ASP A 84 -12.66 -13.68 -9.01
N GLU A 85 -11.79 -12.76 -8.60
CA GLU A 85 -12.04 -11.32 -8.73
C GLU A 85 -10.89 -10.58 -9.42
N PRO A 86 -11.23 -9.65 -10.32
CA PRO A 86 -10.25 -8.80 -10.96
C PRO A 86 -9.69 -7.77 -9.97
N TYR A 87 -8.44 -7.36 -10.21
CA TYR A 87 -7.81 -6.27 -9.47
C TYR A 87 -6.87 -5.50 -10.38
N GLU A 88 -6.56 -4.25 -10.02
CA GLU A 88 -5.61 -3.45 -10.79
C GLU A 88 -4.18 -3.84 -10.44
N ARG A 89 -3.35 -4.09 -11.45
CA ARG A 89 -1.92 -4.27 -11.23
C ARG A 89 -1.32 -2.97 -10.67
N PRO A 90 -0.41 -3.03 -9.69
CA PRO A 90 0.16 -1.83 -9.09
C PRO A 90 1.24 -1.21 -9.99
N ASN A 91 0.89 -0.85 -11.23
CA ASN A 91 1.80 -0.23 -12.20
C ASN A 91 2.34 1.10 -11.66
N GLY A 92 3.64 1.32 -11.80
CA GLY A 92 4.36 2.45 -11.21
C GLY A 92 4.84 2.23 -9.77
N TRP A 93 4.60 1.06 -9.16
CA TRP A 93 4.99 0.76 -7.77
C TRP A 93 6.07 -0.32 -7.69
N TYR A 94 6.87 -0.29 -6.63
CA TYR A 94 7.71 -1.41 -6.24
C TYR A 94 7.05 -2.16 -5.08
N ARG A 95 6.91 -3.48 -5.18
CA ARG A 95 6.37 -4.33 -4.12
C ARG A 95 7.49 -5.03 -3.37
N MET A 96 7.58 -4.74 -2.07
CA MET A 96 8.36 -5.52 -1.11
C MET A 96 7.50 -6.65 -0.55
N ALA A 97 7.91 -7.89 -0.72
CA ALA A 97 7.16 -9.05 -0.23
C ALA A 97 7.40 -9.28 1.27
N LEU A 98 6.32 -9.56 2.00
CA LEU A 98 6.36 -9.93 3.41
C LEU A 98 6.50 -11.44 3.56
N LYS A 99 7.19 -11.89 4.61
CA LYS A 99 7.44 -13.32 4.87
C LYS A 99 6.23 -14.02 5.51
N VAL A 100 5.17 -14.17 4.74
CA VAL A 100 3.84 -14.62 5.18
C VAL A 100 3.62 -16.13 5.19
N LYS A 101 4.46 -16.91 4.50
CA LYS A 101 4.28 -18.37 4.40
C LYS A 101 4.39 -19.04 5.77
N GLY A 102 3.45 -19.95 6.07
CA GLY A 102 3.37 -20.66 7.34
C GLY A 102 3.02 -19.78 8.55
N LYS A 103 2.50 -18.57 8.33
CA LYS A 103 2.11 -17.64 9.42
C LYS A 103 0.65 -17.78 9.84
N TYR A 104 -0.19 -18.40 9.02
CA TYR A 104 -1.62 -18.52 9.28
C TYR A 104 -2.00 -20.00 9.51
N PRO A 105 -2.92 -20.28 10.46
CA PRO A 105 -3.25 -21.65 10.87
C PRO A 105 -3.97 -22.47 9.79
N ASP A 106 -4.58 -21.81 8.82
CA ASP A 106 -5.27 -22.42 7.68
C ASP A 106 -4.36 -22.61 6.44
N GLY A 107 -3.05 -22.45 6.62
CA GLY A 107 -2.04 -22.67 5.58
C GLY A 107 -1.88 -21.50 4.60
N ASP A 108 -1.32 -21.79 3.43
CA ASP A 108 -0.88 -20.78 2.46
C ASP A 108 -1.72 -20.73 1.17
N THR A 109 -2.78 -21.54 1.07
CA THR A 109 -3.64 -21.62 -0.14
C THR A 109 -4.20 -20.26 -0.56
N TRP A 110 -4.54 -19.41 0.42
CA TRP A 110 -5.02 -18.04 0.21
C TRP A 110 -4.06 -17.17 -0.63
N LEU A 111 -2.75 -17.44 -0.57
CA LEU A 111 -1.74 -16.65 -1.27
C LEU A 111 -1.68 -16.98 -2.76
N GLY A 112 -1.82 -18.27 -3.07
CA GLY A 112 -1.69 -18.80 -4.42
C GLY A 112 -0.26 -19.07 -4.89
N PRO A 113 -0.09 -19.65 -6.09
CA PRO A 113 1.22 -19.70 -6.75
C PRO A 113 1.72 -18.30 -7.13
N ASP A 114 3.04 -18.17 -7.23
CA ASP A 114 3.69 -16.90 -7.54
C ASP A 114 3.49 -16.46 -9.01
N GLY A 115 3.84 -15.21 -9.30
CA GLY A 115 3.82 -14.62 -10.64
C GLY A 115 2.50 -13.96 -11.01
N TRP A 116 2.47 -13.20 -12.11
CA TRP A 116 1.23 -12.61 -12.63
C TRP A 116 0.30 -13.66 -13.26
N ARG A 117 -1.02 -13.49 -13.09
CA ARG A 117 -2.04 -14.32 -13.75
C ARG A 117 -3.33 -13.53 -14.01
N SER A 118 -3.97 -13.84 -15.12
CA SER A 118 -5.32 -13.43 -15.51
C SER A 118 -6.41 -14.44 -15.11
N HIS A 119 -6.06 -15.47 -14.35
CA HIS A 119 -6.98 -16.49 -13.83
C HIS A 119 -6.62 -16.86 -12.38
N SER A 120 -7.61 -17.37 -11.65
CA SER A 120 -7.48 -17.85 -10.27
C SER A 120 -7.06 -19.31 -10.21
N VAL A 121 -6.56 -19.72 -9.05
CA VAL A 121 -6.60 -21.14 -8.64
C VAL A 121 -7.46 -21.31 -7.40
N ALA A 122 -7.93 -22.54 -7.17
CA ALA A 122 -8.86 -22.85 -6.10
C ALA A 122 -8.31 -22.46 -4.71
N GLY A 123 -9.15 -21.78 -3.92
CA GLY A 123 -8.84 -21.40 -2.53
C GLY A 123 -8.02 -20.11 -2.37
N GLU A 124 -7.62 -19.46 -3.47
CA GLU A 124 -6.99 -18.14 -3.40
C GLU A 124 -7.92 -17.06 -2.91
N TRP A 125 -7.35 -16.08 -2.23
CA TRP A 125 -8.08 -14.88 -1.83
C TRP A 125 -7.83 -13.75 -2.84
N PRO A 126 -8.84 -12.92 -3.15
CA PRO A 126 -8.66 -11.72 -3.97
C PRO A 126 -7.59 -10.77 -3.46
N VAL A 127 -6.97 -10.02 -4.38
CA VAL A 127 -6.06 -8.91 -4.01
C VAL A 127 -6.90 -7.71 -3.58
N SER A 128 -6.47 -7.03 -2.52
CA SER A 128 -6.94 -5.68 -2.23
C SER A 128 -5.80 -4.79 -1.73
N TYR A 129 -6.01 -3.48 -1.81
CA TYR A 129 -5.10 -2.43 -1.38
C TYR A 129 -5.70 -1.71 -0.17
N HIS A 130 -4.84 -1.32 0.76
CA HIS A 130 -5.21 -0.52 1.93
C HIS A 130 -4.22 0.64 2.06
N GLY A 131 -4.74 1.87 1.94
CA GLY A 131 -3.96 3.08 2.22
C GLY A 131 -3.65 3.19 3.72
N THR A 132 -2.43 3.57 4.07
CA THR A 132 -1.90 3.54 5.45
C THR A 132 -1.88 4.88 6.17
N SER A 133 -2.62 5.89 5.69
CA SER A 133 -2.66 7.22 6.31
C SER A 133 -3.05 7.14 7.78
N SER A 134 -2.46 8.01 8.61
CA SER A 134 -2.76 8.07 10.05
C SER A 134 -4.23 8.38 10.34
N ASP A 135 -4.92 9.10 9.44
CA ASP A 135 -6.35 9.39 9.58
C ASP A 135 -7.25 8.25 9.10
N GLY A 136 -6.80 7.43 8.13
CA GLY A 136 -7.45 6.17 7.76
C GLY A 136 -7.26 5.07 8.81
N ALA A 137 -6.07 4.97 9.40
CA ALA A 137 -5.75 4.05 10.49
C ALA A 137 -6.31 4.50 11.86
N ARG A 138 -6.56 5.80 12.07
CA ARG A 138 -7.27 6.33 13.25
C ARG A 138 -8.70 5.80 13.40
N GLY A 139 -9.33 5.35 12.31
CA GLY A 139 -10.62 4.66 12.37
C GLY A 139 -10.54 3.26 12.99
N ILE A 140 -9.34 2.67 13.03
CA ILE A 140 -9.10 1.29 13.44
C ILE A 140 -8.44 1.28 14.84
N ILE A 141 -9.12 1.86 15.84
CA ILE A 141 -8.72 1.82 17.26
C ILE A 141 -7.52 2.72 17.59
N ASN A 142 -7.78 3.99 17.92
CA ASN A 142 -7.05 4.56 19.04
C ASN A 142 -7.99 5.44 19.85
N SER A 143 -8.21 5.00 21.09
CA SER A 143 -8.88 5.68 22.20
C SER A 143 -10.24 6.31 21.86
N HIS A 144 -11.32 5.68 22.37
CA HIS A 144 -12.57 6.32 22.83
C HIS A 144 -12.90 7.66 22.15
N TYR A 145 -13.90 7.70 21.26
CA TYR A 145 -14.98 8.71 21.19
C TYR A 145 -15.68 8.69 19.83
N LYS A 146 -17.01 8.90 19.90
CA LYS A 146 -17.99 9.36 18.89
C LYS A 146 -17.65 9.18 17.41
N ALA A 147 -18.53 8.44 16.73
CA ALA A 147 -18.63 8.34 15.28
C ALA A 147 -18.44 9.70 14.59
N GLY A 148 -17.46 9.76 13.69
CA GLY A 148 -17.36 10.84 12.70
C GLY A 148 -18.05 10.42 11.40
N ASP A 149 -18.27 11.38 10.51
CA ASP A 149 -19.10 11.26 9.29
C ASP A 149 -18.64 10.21 8.24
N ARG A 150 -17.59 9.42 8.51
CA ARG A 150 -16.90 8.56 7.52
C ARG A 150 -17.19 7.05 7.65
N ASP A 151 -18.15 6.63 8.46
CA ASP A 151 -18.75 5.28 8.39
C ASP A 151 -19.66 5.14 7.16
N LEU A 152 -19.16 5.50 5.96
CA LEU A 152 -19.96 5.57 4.74
C LEU A 152 -20.70 4.25 4.44
N TYR A 153 -20.06 3.12 4.78
CA TYR A 153 -20.61 1.78 4.65
C TYR A 153 -20.61 0.99 5.97
N GLY A 154 -20.32 1.64 7.09
CA GLY A 154 -20.27 1.03 8.43
C GLY A 154 -18.86 0.87 9.00
N ARG A 155 -18.79 0.39 10.25
CA ARG A 155 -17.53 0.22 10.98
C ARG A 155 -16.78 -1.05 10.51
N GLY A 156 -15.51 -0.90 10.19
CA GLY A 156 -14.65 -2.05 9.90
C GLY A 156 -13.34 -1.71 9.18
N ILE A 157 -12.74 -2.73 8.58
CA ILE A 157 -11.48 -2.61 7.83
C ILE A 157 -11.81 -2.45 6.36
N TYR A 158 -11.45 -1.31 5.79
CA TYR A 158 -11.68 -0.99 4.39
C TYR A 158 -10.51 -1.41 3.50
N SER A 159 -10.78 -1.96 2.33
CA SER A 159 -9.80 -2.17 1.27
C SER A 159 -10.45 -2.04 -0.10
N THR A 160 -9.65 -2.08 -1.18
CA THR A 160 -10.14 -1.88 -2.54
C THR A 160 -9.35 -2.74 -3.54
N PRO A 161 -9.95 -3.30 -4.60
CA PRO A 161 -9.20 -3.94 -5.69
C PRO A 161 -8.55 -2.93 -6.66
N ASP A 162 -8.88 -1.64 -6.56
CA ASP A 162 -8.37 -0.55 -7.39
C ASP A 162 -7.26 0.20 -6.62
N ILE A 163 -6.03 0.15 -7.12
CA ILE A 163 -4.90 0.78 -6.44
C ILE A 163 -4.98 2.31 -6.45
N ARG A 164 -5.62 2.92 -7.46
CA ARG A 164 -5.78 4.37 -7.58
C ARG A 164 -6.73 4.89 -6.51
N VAL A 165 -7.72 4.09 -6.12
CA VAL A 165 -8.56 4.37 -4.94
C VAL A 165 -7.72 4.39 -3.67
N ALA A 166 -6.84 3.41 -3.47
CA ALA A 166 -5.94 3.39 -2.31
C ALA A 166 -4.88 4.50 -2.35
N GLU A 167 -4.41 4.89 -3.54
CA GLU A 167 -3.41 5.94 -3.78
C GLU A 167 -3.91 7.33 -3.42
N ASN A 168 -5.22 7.57 -3.45
CA ASN A 168 -5.80 8.86 -3.12
C ASN A 168 -5.19 9.45 -1.84
N GLU A 169 -4.84 10.73 -1.88
CA GLU A 169 -4.12 11.44 -0.80
C GLU A 169 -4.81 11.35 0.56
N ARG A 170 -6.13 11.14 0.58
CA ARG A 170 -6.90 10.93 1.81
C ARG A 170 -6.57 9.62 2.52
N TYR A 171 -6.00 8.65 1.81
CA TYR A 171 -5.77 7.30 2.30
C TYR A 171 -4.29 6.90 2.28
N THR A 172 -3.50 7.41 1.34
CA THR A 172 -2.09 7.05 1.20
C THR A 172 -1.20 7.79 2.18
N LYS A 173 -0.25 7.06 2.76
CA LYS A 173 0.78 7.64 3.62
C LYS A 173 1.96 8.09 2.79
N THR A 174 2.50 9.27 3.10
CA THR A 174 3.75 9.76 2.54
C THR A 174 4.80 9.95 3.62
N PHE A 175 6.08 9.81 3.25
CA PHE A 175 7.20 10.15 4.12
C PHE A 175 8.42 10.58 3.29
N LYS A 176 9.28 11.42 3.88
CA LYS A 176 10.59 11.76 3.32
C LYS A 176 11.65 10.86 3.94
N SER A 177 12.36 10.09 3.11
CA SER A 177 13.46 9.24 3.56
C SER A 177 14.63 10.09 4.02
N LYS A 178 15.18 9.78 5.20
CA LYS A 178 16.41 10.45 5.67
C LYS A 178 17.64 9.91 4.94
N LYS A 179 17.56 8.67 4.45
CA LYS A 179 18.64 7.99 3.72
C LYS A 179 18.77 8.48 2.30
N THR A 180 17.66 8.60 1.58
CA THR A 180 17.68 8.92 0.15
C THR A 180 17.39 10.38 -0.14
N GLY A 181 16.82 11.10 0.84
CA GLY A 181 16.39 12.49 0.69
C GLY A 181 15.09 12.66 -0.10
N LYS A 182 14.52 11.58 -0.64
CA LYS A 182 13.33 11.61 -1.50
C LYS A 182 12.04 11.35 -0.72
N SER A 183 10.92 11.77 -1.32
CA SER A 183 9.58 11.53 -0.81
C SER A 183 8.97 10.27 -1.42
N TYR A 184 8.24 9.51 -0.60
CA TYR A 184 7.63 8.24 -1.02
C TYR A 184 6.18 8.14 -0.57
N LYS A 185 5.36 7.48 -1.39
CA LYS A 185 4.03 6.95 -1.04
C LYS A 185 4.11 5.50 -0.61
N VAL A 186 3.24 5.08 0.33
CA VAL A 186 3.19 3.70 0.84
C VAL A 186 1.76 3.16 0.94
N ILE A 187 1.54 1.96 0.40
CA ILE A 187 0.26 1.22 0.41
C ILE A 187 0.51 -0.23 0.84
N LEU A 188 -0.42 -0.81 1.61
CA LEU A 188 -0.41 -2.25 1.89
C LEU A 188 -1.15 -3.01 0.79
N GLN A 189 -0.50 -4.04 0.26
CA GLN A 189 -1.14 -5.02 -0.60
C GLN A 189 -1.55 -6.24 0.24
N ASN A 190 -2.81 -6.62 0.12
CA ASN A 190 -3.46 -7.61 0.93
C ASN A 190 -4.10 -8.72 0.10
N ARG A 191 -4.32 -9.85 0.75
CA ARG A 191 -5.26 -10.89 0.34
C ARG A 191 -6.47 -10.80 1.25
N ILE A 192 -7.68 -10.82 0.70
CA ILE A 192 -8.93 -10.66 1.46
C ILE A 192 -9.83 -11.89 1.29
N ASN A 193 -10.36 -12.42 2.38
CA ASN A 193 -11.26 -13.56 2.35
C ASN A 193 -12.63 -13.14 1.78
N PRO A 194 -13.07 -13.71 0.65
CA PRO A 194 -14.36 -13.36 0.04
C PRO A 194 -15.56 -13.63 0.94
N GLU A 195 -15.49 -14.62 1.81
CA GLU A 195 -16.60 -14.98 2.70
C GLU A 195 -16.74 -14.05 3.92
N ARG A 196 -15.78 -13.14 4.12
CA ARG A 196 -15.69 -12.28 5.31
C ARG A 196 -15.76 -10.80 4.99
N ARG A 197 -15.83 -10.44 3.70
CA ARG A 197 -15.99 -9.05 3.26
C ARG A 197 -17.41 -8.78 2.77
N GLU A 198 -17.78 -7.53 2.84
CA GLU A 198 -18.96 -6.96 2.20
C GLU A 198 -18.48 -6.09 1.02
N VAL A 199 -19.13 -6.26 -0.14
CA VAL A 199 -18.97 -5.32 -1.25
C VAL A 199 -19.86 -4.12 -0.95
N CYS A 200 -19.26 -2.94 -0.82
CA CYS A 200 -19.97 -1.73 -0.46
C CYS A 200 -20.86 -1.24 -1.62
N ARG A 201 -21.74 -0.27 -1.36
CA ARG A 201 -22.60 0.33 -2.40
C ARG A 201 -21.79 0.89 -3.58
N ARG A 202 -20.58 1.39 -3.31
CA ARG A 202 -19.57 1.56 -4.35
C ARG A 202 -18.73 0.28 -4.44
N SER A 203 -18.77 -0.36 -5.60
CA SER A 203 -18.14 -1.67 -5.83
C SER A 203 -16.61 -1.67 -5.75
N ASP A 204 -15.98 -0.50 -5.82
CA ASP A 204 -14.55 -0.31 -5.63
C ASP A 204 -14.13 -0.30 -4.14
N TYR A 205 -15.06 -0.43 -3.20
CA TYR A 205 -14.77 -0.59 -1.76
C TYR A 205 -15.24 -1.94 -1.23
N TRP A 206 -14.36 -2.57 -0.47
CA TRP A 206 -14.63 -3.75 0.33
C TRP A 206 -14.49 -3.43 1.80
N LEU A 207 -15.40 -3.98 2.60
CA LEU A 207 -15.45 -3.78 4.04
C LEU A 207 -15.40 -5.13 4.75
N ILE A 208 -14.51 -5.27 5.72
CA ILE A 208 -14.60 -6.35 6.71
C ILE A 208 -15.30 -5.75 7.92
N PRO A 209 -16.56 -6.09 8.18
CA PRO A 209 -17.33 -5.46 9.25
C PRO A 209 -16.76 -5.85 10.61
N VAL A 210 -16.64 -4.86 11.50
CA VAL A 210 -16.24 -5.07 12.89
C VAL A 210 -17.25 -4.37 13.78
N GLY A 211 -18.07 -5.16 14.49
CA GLY A 211 -19.16 -4.65 15.32
C GLY A 211 -18.69 -3.65 16.38
N GLU A 212 -19.54 -2.67 16.71
CA GLU A 212 -19.26 -1.71 17.78
C GLU A 212 -19.06 -2.43 19.12
N GLY A 213 -18.11 -1.95 19.93
CA GLY A 213 -17.77 -2.56 21.22
C GLY A 213 -17.03 -3.90 21.13
N THR A 214 -16.61 -4.34 19.93
CA THR A 214 -15.80 -5.55 19.78
C THR A 214 -14.46 -5.38 20.53
N PRO A 215 -14.08 -6.30 21.44
CA PRO A 215 -12.82 -6.17 22.16
C PRO A 215 -11.64 -6.43 21.22
N ALA A 216 -10.49 -5.77 21.47
CA ALA A 216 -9.33 -5.80 20.57
C ALA A 216 -8.84 -7.21 20.19
N TRP A 217 -8.89 -8.18 21.11
CA TRP A 217 -8.51 -9.57 20.81
C TRP A 217 -9.44 -10.22 19.78
N LYS A 218 -10.71 -9.84 19.77
CA LYS A 218 -11.72 -10.33 18.84
C LYS A 218 -11.61 -9.63 17.49
N GLU A 219 -11.28 -8.34 17.48
CA GLU A 219 -10.95 -7.61 16.25
C GLU A 219 -9.73 -8.21 15.55
N LYS A 220 -8.68 -8.57 16.32
CA LYS A 220 -7.54 -9.36 15.82
C LYS A 220 -8.00 -10.63 15.12
N GLN A 221 -8.83 -11.42 15.80
CA GLN A 221 -9.33 -12.68 15.25
C GLN A 221 -10.17 -12.48 13.98
N ILE A 222 -10.97 -11.42 13.91
CA ILE A 222 -11.76 -11.08 12.72
C ILE A 222 -10.81 -10.79 11.55
N ALA A 223 -9.84 -9.91 11.76
CA ALA A 223 -8.93 -9.48 10.71
C ALA A 223 -8.02 -10.61 10.22
N GLU A 224 -7.42 -11.42 11.09
CA GLU A 224 -6.56 -12.55 10.68
C GLU A 224 -7.28 -13.58 9.79
N ARG A 225 -8.60 -13.69 9.95
CA ARG A 225 -9.48 -14.57 9.16
C ARG A 225 -10.00 -13.91 7.89
N ALA A 226 -9.85 -12.59 7.77
CA ALA A 226 -10.52 -11.80 6.75
C ALA A 226 -9.56 -11.03 5.83
N ILE A 227 -8.41 -10.57 6.29
CA ILE A 227 -7.44 -9.81 5.48
C ILE A 227 -6.01 -10.06 5.94
N ARG A 228 -5.11 -10.23 4.97
CA ARG A 228 -3.72 -10.62 5.19
C ARG A 228 -2.81 -9.76 4.33
N PRO A 229 -2.07 -8.80 4.93
CA PRO A 229 -1.01 -8.10 4.22
C PRO A 229 0.05 -9.10 3.78
N TYR A 230 0.50 -8.97 2.53
CA TYR A 230 1.56 -9.81 1.96
C TYR A 230 2.59 -9.00 1.18
N GLY A 231 2.33 -7.73 0.92
CA GLY A 231 3.29 -6.83 0.32
C GLY A 231 3.14 -5.40 0.81
N ILE A 232 4.25 -4.67 0.81
CA ILE A 232 4.29 -3.22 0.97
C ILE A 232 4.63 -2.64 -0.40
N LEU A 233 3.75 -1.80 -0.93
CA LEU A 233 3.97 -1.05 -2.15
C LEU A 233 4.59 0.29 -1.80
N ILE A 234 5.67 0.64 -2.50
CA ILE A 234 6.31 1.94 -2.43
C ILE A 234 6.38 2.57 -3.81
N GLN A 235 6.17 3.87 -3.88
CA GLN A 235 6.39 4.67 -5.06
C GLN A 235 7.14 5.94 -4.70
N GLU A 236 8.19 6.25 -5.46
CA GLU A 236 8.90 7.53 -5.37
C GLU A 236 8.01 8.65 -5.92
N MET A 237 7.87 9.73 -5.17
CA MET A 237 7.18 10.93 -5.63
C MET A 237 8.16 11.77 -6.44
N LYS A 238 7.69 12.34 -7.55
CA LYS A 238 8.43 13.38 -8.26
C LYS A 238 8.29 14.68 -7.45
N ASP A 239 9.39 15.36 -7.20
CA ASP A 239 9.35 16.71 -6.64
C ASP A 239 8.77 17.64 -7.72
N GLU A 240 7.87 18.56 -7.36
CA GLU A 240 7.18 19.45 -8.31
C GLU A 240 8.09 20.55 -8.90
N ASP A 241 9.38 20.58 -8.56
CA ASP A 241 10.30 21.68 -8.88
C ASP A 241 11.09 21.51 -10.20
N ASP A 242 10.83 20.47 -11.01
CA ASP A 242 11.51 20.24 -12.31
C ASP A 242 10.62 20.53 -13.54
N SER A 243 9.49 21.25 -13.39
CA SER A 243 8.84 21.85 -14.56
C SER A 243 9.61 23.11 -14.96
N ASP A 244 10.72 22.91 -15.69
CA ASP A 244 11.39 23.98 -16.41
C ASP A 244 10.39 24.68 -17.33
N ASP A 245 10.20 25.97 -17.05
CA ASP A 245 9.68 26.96 -17.96
C ASP A 245 10.41 26.83 -19.32
N SER A 246 9.67 26.41 -20.34
CA SER A 246 10.02 26.75 -21.73
C SER A 246 8.88 27.56 -22.31
N ASP A 247 8.77 28.79 -21.78
CA ASP A 247 8.14 29.88 -22.50
C ASP A 247 9.07 30.34 -23.63
N SER A 248 8.43 30.65 -24.76
CA SER A 248 8.86 31.52 -25.86
C SER A 248 10.05 31.10 -26.73
N ASP A 249 9.76 30.80 -28.00
CA ASP A 249 10.40 31.53 -29.09
C ASP A 249 9.35 31.75 -30.20
N ASP A 250 8.74 32.93 -30.16
CA ASP A 250 8.15 33.59 -31.31
C ASP A 250 9.24 33.78 -32.37
N SER A 251 8.99 33.28 -33.57
CA SER A 251 9.68 33.76 -34.77
C SER A 251 8.66 34.07 -35.84
N ASP A 252 8.11 35.27 -35.72
CA ASP A 252 7.67 36.05 -36.87
C ASP A 252 8.83 36.13 -37.87
N SER A 253 8.61 35.63 -39.08
CA SER A 253 9.41 36.01 -40.24
C SER A 253 8.47 36.44 -41.35
N ASP A 254 8.20 37.74 -41.35
CA ASP A 254 7.78 38.49 -42.52
C ASP A 254 8.86 38.38 -43.60
N SER A 255 8.44 38.00 -44.80
CA SER A 255 9.06 38.46 -46.05
C SER A 255 8.07 38.30 -47.21
N ASP A 256 7.35 39.40 -47.47
CA ASP A 256 7.29 40.10 -48.76
C ASP A 256 7.81 39.31 -49.99
N ASP A 257 7.01 39.07 -51.03
CA ASP A 257 6.64 40.11 -52.00
C ASP A 257 6.09 39.54 -53.32
N SER A 258 5.28 40.38 -53.98
CA SER A 258 5.00 40.51 -55.42
C SER A 258 3.94 39.63 -56.12
N ASP A 259 2.77 40.26 -56.29
CA ASP A 259 2.12 40.62 -57.56
C ASP A 259 1.92 39.56 -58.66
N SER A 260 0.67 39.35 -59.07
CA SER A 260 0.15 39.86 -60.37
C SER A 260 -1.32 39.45 -60.57
N ASP A 261 -2.17 40.48 -60.69
CA ASP A 261 -3.18 40.72 -61.73
C ASP A 261 -4.36 39.78 -62.00
N ASP A 262 -5.49 40.47 -62.27
CA ASP A 262 -6.64 40.12 -63.11
C ASP A 262 -7.59 39.01 -62.59
N ASP A 263 -8.92 39.12 -62.64
CA ASP A 263 -9.82 40.08 -63.27
C ASP A 263 -11.25 39.80 -62.74
N LEU A 264 -12.02 40.88 -62.58
CA LEU A 264 -13.46 41.05 -62.85
C LEU A 264 -14.51 39.93 -62.61
N LEU A 265 -15.54 40.39 -61.86
CA LEU A 265 -16.97 39.98 -61.76
C LEU A 265 -17.40 38.95 -60.72
#